data_AF-A0A353D613-F1
#
_entry.id   AF-A0A353D613-F1
#
_cell.length_a   1.000
_cell.length_b   1.000
_cell.length_c   1.000
_cell.angle_alpha   90.00
_cell.angle_beta   90.00
_cell.angle_gamma   90.00
#
_symmetry.space_group_name_H-M   'P 1'
#
loop_
_entity.id
_entity.type
_entity.pdbx_description
1 polymer ?
#
loop_
_entity_poly.entity_id
_entity_poly.type
_entity_poly.pdbx_seq_one_letter_code
_entity_poly.pdbx_strand_id
1 'polypeptide(L)'
;MDIKGIITLEFAEKEDGIGSEIHLGFTDVFRMQSVEQQKNMLDNYLASLGSAIKIEMDDRERQGMLMIQQIMEQLYPHIIAGEMDLDEVLIIEVQPNAQMNFNKQMNP
;
A
#
# COMPACT_ATOMS: atom_id res chain seq x y z
N MET A 1 -2.56 -10.01 13.88
CA MET A 1 -2.50 -8.55 14.08
C MET A 1 -3.41 -7.95 13.03
N ASP A 2 -4.57 -7.41 13.42
CA ASP A 2 -5.58 -6.88 12.51
C ASP A 2 -5.10 -5.50 12.03
N ILE A 3 -4.71 -5.36 10.76
CA ILE A 3 -4.42 -4.06 10.13
C ILE A 3 -5.76 -3.38 9.83
N LYS A 4 -6.57 -3.15 10.88
CA LYS A 4 -7.81 -2.39 10.83
C LYS A 4 -7.43 -0.92 11.00
N GLY A 5 -7.05 -0.28 9.90
CA GLY A 5 -6.44 1.06 9.96
C GLY A 5 -7.33 2.13 9.35
N ILE A 6 -7.38 2.14 8.03
CA ILE A 6 -8.04 3.15 7.21
C ILE A 6 -8.37 2.62 5.81
N ILE A 7 -7.83 1.45 5.48
CA ILE A 7 -7.92 0.79 4.18
C ILE A 7 -8.49 -0.63 4.32
N THR A 8 -9.03 -1.14 3.22
CA THR A 8 -9.34 -2.54 2.99
C THR A 8 -8.42 -3.07 1.88
N LEU A 9 -7.94 -4.30 2.03
CA LEU A 9 -7.07 -4.94 1.04
C LEU A 9 -7.66 -6.30 0.67
N GLU A 10 -7.85 -6.53 -0.61
CA GLU A 10 -8.19 -7.83 -1.16
C GLU A 10 -7.11 -8.25 -2.16
N PHE A 11 -6.67 -9.50 -2.09
CA PHE A 11 -5.69 -10.06 -3.01
C PHE A 11 -6.41 -10.95 -4.01
N ALA A 12 -6.21 -10.68 -5.30
CA ALA A 12 -6.76 -11.46 -6.39
C ALA A 12 -5.62 -12.04 -7.25
N GLU A 13 -5.81 -13.25 -7.77
CA GLU A 13 -4.99 -13.74 -8.88
C GLU A 13 -5.50 -13.13 -10.18
N LYS A 14 -4.60 -12.71 -11.07
CA LYS A 14 -5.00 -12.18 -12.38
C LYS A 14 -5.66 -13.29 -13.21
N GLU A 15 -6.64 -12.93 -14.04
CA GLU A 15 -7.36 -13.91 -14.90
C GLU A 15 -6.43 -14.64 -15.87
N ASP A 16 -5.29 -14.04 -16.25
CA ASP A 16 -4.27 -14.64 -17.11
C ASP A 16 -3.33 -15.60 -16.35
N GLY A 17 -3.46 -15.70 -15.03
CA GLY A 17 -2.61 -16.52 -14.15
C GLY A 17 -1.19 -15.98 -13.97
N ILE A 18 -0.86 -14.80 -14.51
CA ILE A 18 0.47 -14.20 -14.47
C ILE A 18 0.45 -13.00 -13.51
N GLY A 19 0.61 -13.30 -12.23
CA GLY A 19 0.74 -12.31 -11.17
C GLY A 19 -0.48 -12.19 -10.29
N SER A 20 -0.47 -11.14 -9.47
CA SER A 20 -1.53 -10.88 -8.50
C SER A 20 -1.95 -9.43 -8.57
N GLU A 21 -3.17 -9.14 -8.16
CA GLU A 21 -3.69 -7.80 -7.97
C GLU A 21 -3.98 -7.57 -6.49
N ILE A 22 -3.79 -6.33 -6.06
CA ILE A 22 -4.23 -5.83 -4.78
C ILE A 22 -5.34 -4.84 -5.07
N HIS A 23 -6.52 -5.11 -4.53
CA HIS A 23 -7.64 -4.20 -4.56
C HIS A 23 -7.64 -3.45 -3.24
N LEU A 24 -7.25 -2.18 -3.30
CA LEU A 24 -7.15 -1.28 -2.15
C LEU A 24 -8.36 -0.35 -2.15
N GLY A 25 -9.16 -0.44 -1.10
CA GLY A 25 -10.24 0.50 -0.82
C GLY A 25 -9.94 1.32 0.44
N PHE A 26 -10.61 2.45 0.58
CA PHE A 26 -10.65 3.18 1.85
C PHE A 26 -11.88 2.77 2.66
N THR A 27 -11.78 2.83 3.98
CA THR A 27 -12.95 2.56 4.85
C THR A 27 -13.87 3.78 4.92
N ASP A 28 -15.17 3.59 5.13
CA ASP A 28 -16.12 4.70 5.36
C ASP A 28 -15.67 5.63 6.48
N VAL A 29 -15.11 5.06 7.55
CA VAL A 29 -14.58 5.80 8.70
C VAL A 29 -13.51 6.79 8.28
N PHE A 30 -12.67 6.45 7.30
CA PHE A 30 -11.64 7.32 6.76
C PHE A 30 -12.21 8.32 5.73
N ARG A 31 -13.06 7.84 4.81
CA ARG A 31 -13.66 8.67 3.76
C ARG A 31 -14.46 9.84 4.29
N MET A 32 -15.24 9.63 5.34
CA MET A 32 -16.14 10.63 5.90
C MET A 32 -15.43 11.74 6.68
N GLN A 33 -14.10 11.66 6.84
CA GLN A 33 -13.31 12.66 7.56
C GLN A 33 -12.96 13.87 6.68
N SER A 34 -12.66 15.00 7.32
CA SER A 34 -12.02 16.13 6.63
C SER A 34 -10.60 15.78 6.18
N VAL A 35 -10.05 16.49 5.20
CA VAL A 35 -8.66 16.32 4.74
C VAL A 35 -7.64 16.41 5.88
N GLU A 36 -7.86 17.31 6.84
CA GLU A 36 -7.00 17.44 8.03
C GLU A 36 -7.07 16.18 8.93
N GLN A 37 -8.26 15.64 9.13
CA GLN A 37 -8.46 14.41 9.89
C GLN A 37 -7.90 13.18 9.15
N GLN A 38 -8.10 13.11 7.83
CA GLN A 38 -7.50 12.08 6.98
C GLN A 38 -5.97 12.10 7.08
N LYS A 39 -5.35 13.28 7.03
CA LYS A 39 -3.91 13.44 7.25
C LYS A 39 -3.48 12.86 8.60
N ASN A 40 -4.17 13.23 9.68
CA ASN A 40 -3.83 12.73 11.01
C ASN A 40 -3.98 11.20 11.11
N MET A 41 -5.00 10.63 10.48
CA MET A 41 -5.20 9.19 10.45
C MET A 41 -4.13 8.47 9.61
N LEU A 42 -3.73 9.04 8.47
CA LEU A 42 -2.63 8.54 7.64
C LEU A 42 -1.29 8.57 8.37
N ASP A 43 -0.98 9.68 9.04
CA ASP A 43 0.26 9.83 9.82
C ASP A 43 0.34 8.75 10.92
N ASN A 44 -0.77 8.55 11.64
CA ASN A 44 -0.87 7.51 12.67
C ASN A 44 -0.77 6.09 12.08
N TYR A 45 -1.39 5.85 10.93
CA TYR A 45 -1.34 4.57 10.23
C TYR A 45 0.09 4.23 9.79
N LEU A 46 0.78 5.16 9.12
CA LEU A 46 2.16 4.99 8.68
C LEU A 46 3.13 4.78 9.85
N ALA A 47 2.95 5.53 10.95
CA ALA A 47 3.73 5.34 12.17
C ALA A 47 3.50 3.95 12.81
N SER A 48 2.25 3.48 12.82
CA SER A 48 1.89 2.15 13.34
C SER A 48 2.47 1.05 12.47
N LEU A 49 2.38 1.19 11.14
CA LEU A 49 2.93 0.23 10.18
C LEU A 49 4.46 0.15 10.28
N GLY A 50 5.14 1.29 10.31
CA GLY A 50 6.59 1.34 10.49
C GLY A 50 7.06 0.81 11.85
N SER A 51 6.21 0.89 12.88
CA SER A 51 6.49 0.28 14.19
C SER A 51 6.27 -1.24 14.16
N ALA A 52 5.20 -1.70 13.52
CA ALA A 52 4.89 -3.12 13.36
C ALA A 52 6.03 -3.83 12.60
N ILE A 53 6.51 -3.25 11.50
CA ILE A 53 7.62 -3.82 10.69
C ILE A 53 8.89 -4.03 11.53
N LYS A 54 9.12 -3.24 12.59
CA LYS A 54 10.31 -3.42 13.45
C LYS A 54 10.19 -4.60 14.42
N ILE A 55 8.99 -5.15 14.60
CA ILE A 55 8.75 -6.33 15.45
C ILE A 55 9.17 -7.59 14.69
N GLU A 56 9.51 -8.64 15.43
CA GLU A 56 9.78 -9.96 14.86
C GLU A 56 8.50 -10.52 14.21
N MET A 57 8.61 -10.82 12.92
CA MET A 57 7.58 -11.37 12.05
C MET A 57 8.29 -12.13 10.93
N ASP A 58 7.58 -13.02 10.26
CA ASP A 58 8.17 -13.77 9.16
C ASP A 58 8.49 -12.85 7.96
N ASP A 59 9.40 -13.31 7.08
CA ASP A 59 9.85 -12.51 5.95
C ASP A 59 8.71 -12.17 4.98
N ARG A 60 7.71 -13.05 4.84
CA ARG A 60 6.58 -12.85 3.92
C ARG A 60 5.64 -11.77 4.46
N GLU A 61 5.31 -11.84 5.75
CA GLU A 61 4.53 -10.82 6.47
C GLU A 61 5.23 -9.46 6.40
N ARG A 62 6.54 -9.43 6.64
CA ARG A 62 7.36 -8.22 6.55
C ARG A 62 7.32 -7.60 5.16
N GLN A 63 7.49 -8.42 4.11
CA GLN A 63 7.41 -7.95 2.72
C GLN A 63 6.01 -7.41 2.39
N GLY A 64 4.95 -8.08 2.85
CA GLY A 64 3.58 -7.60 2.70
C GLY A 64 3.36 -6.23 3.36
N MET A 65 3.83 -6.05 4.60
CA MET A 65 3.73 -4.77 5.31
C MET A 65 4.56 -3.67 4.65
N LEU A 66 5.76 -3.96 4.16
CA LEU A 66 6.61 -3.01 3.44
C LEU A 66 5.94 -2.55 2.14
N MET A 67 5.31 -3.46 1.40
CA MET A 67 4.55 -3.13 0.20
C MET A 67 3.38 -2.20 0.51
N ILE A 68 2.61 -2.50 1.56
CA ILE A 68 1.52 -1.61 2.02
C ILE A 68 2.06 -0.24 2.40
N GLN A 69 3.21 -0.18 3.09
CA GLN A 69 3.83 1.10 3.47
C GLN A 69 4.18 1.93 2.23
N GLN A 70 4.83 1.32 1.24
CA GLN A 70 5.21 1.99 0.00
C GLN A 70 3.99 2.52 -0.76
N ILE A 71 2.92 1.71 -0.87
CA ILE A 71 1.67 2.13 -1.51
C ILE A 71 1.10 3.34 -0.76
N MET A 72 0.96 3.26 0.56
CA MET A 72 0.37 4.36 1.32
C MET A 72 1.21 5.64 1.29
N GLU A 73 2.54 5.54 1.26
CA GLU A 73 3.44 6.68 1.08
C GLU A 73 3.28 7.33 -0.30
N GLN A 74 3.03 6.54 -1.35
CA GLN A 74 2.74 7.05 -2.70
C GLN A 74 1.38 7.74 -2.79
N LEU A 75 0.35 7.18 -2.14
CA LEU A 75 -1.00 7.75 -2.15
C LEU A 75 -1.11 9.01 -1.27
N TYR A 76 -0.33 9.08 -0.18
CA TYR A 76 -0.36 10.16 0.81
C TYR A 76 -0.49 11.58 0.23
N PRO A 77 0.41 12.06 -0.67
CA PRO A 77 0.35 13.43 -1.18
C PRO A 77 -0.96 13.74 -1.92
N HIS A 78 -1.52 12.77 -2.62
CA HIS A 78 -2.75 12.94 -3.39
C HIS A 78 -3.99 12.96 -2.48
N ILE A 79 -3.98 12.16 -1.42
CA ILE A 79 -5.05 12.16 -0.42
C ILE A 79 -5.08 13.51 0.32
N ILE A 80 -3.93 13.98 0.81
CA ILE A 80 -3.89 15.23 1.59
C ILE A 80 -4.06 16.49 0.73
N ALA A 81 -3.88 16.39 -0.59
CA ALA A 81 -4.22 17.44 -1.53
C ALA A 81 -5.73 17.47 -1.88
N GLY A 82 -6.49 16.44 -1.49
CA GLY A 82 -7.89 16.27 -1.89
C GLY A 82 -8.05 15.98 -3.39
N GLU A 83 -7.00 15.45 -4.03
CA GLU A 83 -6.94 15.18 -5.47
C GLU A 83 -7.41 13.75 -5.82
N MET A 84 -7.61 12.91 -4.80
CA MET A 84 -8.00 11.51 -4.95
C MET A 84 -9.45 11.31 -4.54
N ASP A 85 -10.21 10.61 -5.38
CA ASP A 85 -11.51 10.07 -5.00
C ASP A 85 -11.31 8.81 -4.14
N LEU A 86 -11.76 8.86 -2.90
CA LEU A 86 -11.58 7.77 -1.94
C LEU A 86 -12.71 6.72 -2.03
N ASP A 87 -13.77 6.99 -2.79
CA ASP A 87 -14.87 6.04 -3.04
C ASP A 87 -14.50 4.97 -4.07
N GLU A 88 -13.41 5.17 -4.82
CA GLU A 88 -12.90 4.21 -5.80
C GLU A 88 -12.01 3.13 -5.16
N VAL A 89 -12.02 1.94 -5.77
CA VAL A 89 -11.09 0.87 -5.45
C VAL A 89 -9.88 0.99 -6.37
N LEU A 90 -8.70 1.12 -5.78
CA LEU A 90 -7.43 1.12 -6.51
C LEU A 90 -7.02 -0.32 -6.80
N ILE A 91 -6.77 -0.64 -8.07
CA ILE A 91 -6.25 -1.94 -8.50
C ILE A 91 -4.74 -1.78 -8.73
N ILE A 92 -3.94 -2.51 -7.96
CA ILE A 92 -2.49 -2.46 -8.00
C ILE A 92 -1.99 -3.81 -8.50
N GLU A 93 -1.34 -3.82 -9.66
CA GLU A 93 -0.75 -5.03 -10.21
C GLU A 93 0.59 -5.35 -9.55
N VAL A 94 0.70 -6.55 -9.00
CA VAL A 94 1.92 -7.11 -8.42
C VAL A 94 2.52 -8.09 -9.42
N GLN A 95 3.61 -7.69 -10.05
CA GLN A 95 4.34 -8.58 -10.95
C GLN A 95 5.15 -9.61 -10.17
N PRO A 96 5.02 -10.91 -10.47
CA PRO A 96 5.86 -11.93 -9.89
C PRO A 96 7.26 -11.76 -10.52
N ASN A 97 8.21 -11.25 -9.73
CA ASN A 97 9.60 -10.95 -10.11
C ASN A 97 9.85 -9.59 -10.79
N ALA A 98 9.59 -8.49 -10.07
CA ALA A 98 10.46 -7.32 -10.23
C ALA A 98 11.88 -7.65 -9.70
N GLN A 99 12.61 -8.52 -10.41
CA GLN A 99 14.06 -8.58 -10.28
C GLN A 99 14.57 -7.22 -10.75
N MET A 100 15.07 -6.40 -9.82
CA MET A 100 15.84 -5.20 -10.18
C MET A 100 17.08 -5.64 -10.96
N ASN A 101 16.98 -5.63 -12.29
CA ASN A 101 18.09 -5.92 -13.17
C ASN A 101 19.06 -4.73 -13.20
N PHE A 102 20.17 -4.82 -12.48
CA PHE A 102 21.30 -3.91 -12.64
C PHE A 102 22.11 -4.31 -13.88
N ASN A 103 21.70 -3.84 -15.06
CA ASN A 103 22.52 -3.95 -16.25
C ASN A 103 23.63 -2.89 -16.21
N LYS A 104 24.82 -3.27 -15.73
CA LYS A 104 26.03 -2.48 -15.95
C LYS A 104 26.44 -2.64 -17.42
N GLN A 105 26.13 -1.65 -18.26
CA GLN A 105 26.73 -1.55 -19.60
C GLN A 105 28.25 -1.43 -19.44
N MET A 106 28.98 -2.50 -19.71
CA MET A 106 30.38 -2.38 -20.11
C MET A 106 30.39 -2.16 -21.62
N ASN A 107 30.80 -0.97 -22.04
CA ASN A 107 31.14 -0.72 -23.44
C ASN A 107 32.51 -1.35 -23.73
N PRO A 108 32.72 -1.86 -24.96
CA PRO A 108 33.97 -2.52 -25.38
C PRO A 108 35.18 -1.57 -25.41
#